data_AF-A0A1Y6G3Y7-F1
#
_entry.id   AF-A0A1Y6G3Y7-F1
#
_cell.length_a   1.000
_cell.length_b   1.000
_cell.length_c   1.000
_cell.angle_alpha   90.00
_cell.angle_beta   90.00
_cell.angle_gamma   90.00
#
_symmetry.space_group_name_H-M   'P 1'
#
loop_
_entity.id
_entity.type
_entity.pdbx_description
1 polymer ?
#
loop_
_entity_poly.entity_id
_entity_poly.type
_entity_poly.pdbx_seq_one_letter_code
_entity_poly.pdbx_strand_id
1 'polypeptide(L)'
;MASILGEAGDLSGFAHGNSLLRRHAGLHLAEASSGKWKGQIVISKRGRSRLRRFLYLATMSLVMNNPEFKAIHTTNVKVKKIKKMKSIIKLVGKLARVFVGIAKRNESYCPEKLQPLTTLAA
;
A
#
# COMPACT_ATOMS: atom_id res chain seq x y z
N MET A 1 8.11 11.97 7.82
CA MET A 1 7.03 12.41 6.90
C MET A 1 7.55 13.28 5.76
N ALA A 2 8.49 14.21 6.02
CA ALA A 2 9.04 15.14 5.03
C ALA A 2 9.52 14.49 3.71
N SER A 3 10.26 13.37 3.77
CA SER A 3 10.78 12.71 2.55
C SER A 3 9.69 12.07 1.69
N ILE A 4 8.60 11.57 2.29
CA ILE A 4 7.47 11.00 1.55
C ILE A 4 6.65 12.12 0.94
N LEU A 5 6.42 13.21 1.67
CA LEU A 5 5.66 14.36 1.19
C LEU A 5 6.39 15.10 0.06
N GLY A 6 7.71 15.27 0.17
CA GLY A 6 8.53 15.86 -0.90
C GLY A 6 8.56 15.02 -2.18
N GLU A 7 8.50 13.68 -2.07
CA GLU A 7 8.49 12.77 -3.22
C GLU A 7 7.07 12.48 -3.75
N ALA A 8 6.03 12.59 -2.93
CA ALA A 8 4.64 12.36 -3.33
C ALA A 8 3.93 13.64 -3.80
N GLY A 9 4.40 14.82 -3.38
CA GLY A 9 3.71 16.08 -3.58
C GLY A 9 2.48 16.21 -2.68
N ASP A 10 1.53 17.05 -3.08
CA ASP A 10 0.28 17.23 -2.34
C ASP A 10 -0.59 15.96 -2.43
N LEU A 11 -0.81 15.35 -1.26
CA LEU A 11 -1.58 14.14 -1.10
C LEU A 11 -3.10 14.41 -1.14
N SER A 12 -3.53 15.65 -0.93
CA SER A 12 -4.94 16.06 -0.89
C SER A 12 -5.60 15.99 -2.27
N GLY A 13 -4.83 16.25 -3.33
CA GLY A 13 -5.30 16.24 -4.72
C GLY A 13 -5.58 14.85 -5.32
N PHE A 14 -5.26 13.76 -4.62
CA PHE A 14 -5.49 12.41 -5.15
C PHE A 14 -6.93 11.95 -4.96
N ALA A 15 -7.69 11.77 -6.04
CA ALA A 15 -9.05 11.20 -6.01
C ALA A 15 -9.17 9.92 -5.14
N HIS A 16 -8.18 9.02 -5.21
CA HIS A 16 -8.18 7.77 -4.46
C HIS A 16 -6.75 7.32 -4.09
N GLY A 17 -6.61 6.54 -3.02
CA GLY A 17 -5.31 6.00 -2.59
C GLY A 17 -4.61 5.13 -3.63
N ASN A 18 -5.37 4.48 -4.52
CA ASN A 18 -4.78 3.74 -5.64
C ASN A 18 -4.19 4.67 -6.71
N SER A 19 -4.62 5.94 -6.81
CA SER A 19 -4.06 6.90 -7.76
C SER A 19 -2.63 7.27 -7.39
N LEU A 20 -2.35 7.48 -6.10
CA LEU A 20 -0.99 7.68 -5.58
C LEU A 20 -0.10 6.46 -5.88
N LEU A 21 -0.61 5.27 -5.57
CA LEU A 21 0.13 4.02 -5.81
C LEU A 21 0.37 3.73 -7.29
N ARG A 22 -0.58 4.09 -8.17
CA ARG A 22 -0.48 3.87 -9.62
C ARG A 22 0.43 4.89 -10.30
N ARG A 23 0.25 6.20 -10.05
CA ARG A 23 1.01 7.29 -10.69
C ARG A 23 2.41 7.45 -10.11
N HIS A 24 2.55 7.46 -8.78
CA HIS A 24 3.81 7.84 -8.15
C HIS A 24 4.64 6.62 -7.71
N ALA A 25 4.00 5.58 -7.16
CA ALA A 25 4.73 4.40 -6.68
C ALA A 25 4.88 3.28 -7.73
N GLY A 26 4.08 3.26 -8.81
CA GLY A 26 4.12 2.20 -9.81
C GLY A 26 3.83 0.80 -9.25
N LEU A 27 3.01 0.70 -8.20
CA LEU A 27 2.67 -0.54 -7.50
C LEU A 27 1.38 -1.18 -8.04
N HIS A 28 1.15 -1.11 -9.35
CA HIS A 28 0.02 -1.76 -10.01
C HIS A 28 0.46 -3.01 -10.76
N LEU A 29 -0.47 -3.95 -10.90
CA LEU A 29 -0.29 -5.15 -11.71
C LEU A 29 -0.35 -4.73 -13.18
N ALA A 30 0.70 -5.05 -13.93
CA ALA A 30 0.76 -4.92 -15.37
C ALA A 30 0.94 -6.33 -15.96
N GLU A 31 0.15 -6.64 -16.97
CA GLU A 31 0.30 -7.85 -17.76
C GLU A 31 1.27 -7.56 -18.91
N ALA A 32 2.26 -8.43 -19.10
CA ALA A 32 3.12 -8.38 -20.27
C ALA A 32 2.38 -9.08 -21.42
N SER A 33 1.58 -8.33 -22.18
CA SER A 33 0.89 -8.84 -23.36
C SER A 33 1.51 -8.27 -24.64
N SER A 34 1.88 -9.13 -25.58
CA SER A 34 2.31 -8.72 -26.93
C SER A 34 1.43 -9.45 -27.93
N GLY A 35 0.26 -8.87 -28.23
CA GLY A 35 -0.71 -9.26 -29.27
C GLY A 35 -1.16 -10.73 -29.28
N LYS A 36 -0.22 -11.64 -29.58
CA LYS A 36 -0.35 -13.10 -29.65
C LYS A 36 -0.02 -13.82 -28.33
N TRP A 37 0.70 -13.16 -27.41
CA TRP A 37 1.14 -13.79 -26.15
C TRP A 37 0.64 -13.03 -24.92
N LYS A 38 0.05 -13.77 -23.97
CA LYS A 38 -0.30 -13.30 -22.63
C LYS A 38 0.74 -13.81 -21.63
N GLY A 39 1.50 -12.88 -21.05
CA GLY A 39 2.58 -13.18 -20.13
C GLY A 39 2.20 -13.14 -18.66
N GLN A 40 3.22 -13.26 -17.82
CA GLN A 40 3.05 -13.21 -16.36
C GLN A 40 2.60 -11.81 -15.91
N ILE A 41 1.68 -11.77 -14.94
CA ILE A 41 1.28 -10.52 -14.30
C ILE A 41 2.37 -10.08 -13.31
N VAL A 42 3.02 -8.96 -13.60
CA VAL A 42 4.15 -8.41 -12.84
C VAL A 42 3.80 -7.02 -12.32
N ILE A 43 4.44 -6.58 -11.24
CA ILE A 43 4.33 -5.20 -10.79
C ILE A 43 5.04 -4.29 -11.79
N SER A 44 4.36 -3.25 -12.29
CA SER A 44 4.87 -2.40 -13.37
C SER A 44 6.16 -1.64 -13.03
N LYS A 45 6.37 -1.24 -11.77
CA LYS A 45 7.55 -0.52 -11.27
C LYS A 45 7.86 0.81 -11.98
N ARG A 46 6.97 1.34 -12.83
CA ARG A 46 7.13 2.58 -13.63
C ARG A 46 7.08 3.90 -12.83
N GLY A 47 7.02 3.83 -11.49
CA GLY A 47 6.98 5.00 -10.61
C GLY A 47 8.33 5.36 -9.97
N ARG A 48 8.34 6.43 -9.18
CA ARG A 48 9.53 6.95 -8.47
C ARG A 48 10.11 5.88 -7.53
N SER A 49 11.37 5.51 -7.76
CA SER A 49 12.08 4.47 -7.00
C SER A 49 12.32 4.89 -5.54
N ARG A 50 12.63 6.17 -5.30
CA ARG A 50 12.84 6.74 -3.97
C ARG A 50 11.57 6.67 -3.12
N LEU A 51 10.44 7.07 -3.68
CA LEU A 51 9.14 6.97 -3.02
C LEU A 51 8.81 5.53 -2.61
N ARG A 52 9.05 4.55 -3.50
CA ARG A 52 8.89 3.12 -3.17
C ARG A 52 9.77 2.70 -1.99
N ARG A 53 11.02 3.14 -1.96
CA ARG A 53 11.96 2.84 -0.86
C ARG A 53 11.49 3.43 0.46
N PHE A 54 11.07 4.70 0.47
CA PHE A 54 10.58 5.35 1.69
C PHE A 54 9.28 4.72 2.20
N LEU A 55 8.35 4.39 1.30
CA LEU A 55 7.12 3.68 1.66
C LEU A 55 7.41 2.30 2.26
N TYR A 56 8.39 1.57 1.69
CA TYR A 56 8.81 0.29 2.23
C TYR A 56 9.41 0.42 3.63
N LEU A 57 10.36 1.34 3.82
CA LEU A 57 10.99 1.59 5.13
C LEU A 57 9.96 2.03 6.17
N ALA A 58 9.07 2.97 5.82
CA ALA A 58 8.01 3.43 6.70
C ALA A 58 7.08 2.29 7.14
N THR A 59 6.70 1.41 6.20
CA THR A 59 5.88 0.23 6.50
C THR A 59 6.62 -0.72 7.43
N MET A 60 7.93 -0.92 7.23
CA MET A 60 8.74 -1.81 8.04
C MET A 60 8.84 -1.31 9.48
N SER A 61 9.13 -0.01 9.68
CA SER A 61 9.13 0.62 11.00
C SER A 61 7.76 0.52 11.67
N LEU A 62 6.67 0.68 10.90
CA LEU A 62 5.32 0.61 11.44
C LEU A 62 4.92 -0.79 11.89
N VAL A 63 5.34 -1.84 11.16
CA VAL A 63 5.10 -3.23 11.54
C VAL A 63 5.86 -3.60 12.82
N MET A 64 7.01 -2.96 13.08
CA MET A 64 7.78 -3.18 14.31
C MET A 64 7.16 -2.46 15.52
N ASN A 65 6.71 -1.22 15.33
CA ASN A 65 6.25 -0.38 16.42
C ASN A 65 4.77 -0.61 16.77
N ASN A 66 3.92 -0.91 15.80
CA ASN A 66 2.47 -1.03 16.01
C ASN A 66 2.00 -2.49 15.97
N PRO A 67 1.35 -2.98 17.05
CA PRO A 67 0.88 -4.36 17.13
C PRO A 67 -0.21 -4.67 16.09
N GLU A 68 -1.00 -3.68 15.66
CA GLU A 68 -2.04 -3.85 14.64
C GLU A 68 -1.48 -4.25 13.26
N PHE A 69 -0.44 -3.55 12.81
CA PHE A 69 0.21 -3.85 11.54
C PHE A 69 0.92 -5.20 11.58
N LYS A 70 1.48 -5.55 12.75
CA LYS A 70 2.03 -6.87 13.01
C LYS A 70 0.95 -7.95 12.95
N ALA A 71 -0.20 -7.75 13.58
CA ALA A 71 -1.33 -8.67 13.55
C ALA A 71 -1.78 -8.91 12.10
N ILE A 72 -2.00 -7.84 11.31
CA ILE A 72 -2.38 -7.95 9.90
C ILE A 72 -1.30 -8.67 9.08
N HIS A 73 -0.02 -8.41 9.34
CA HIS A 73 1.08 -9.13 8.68
C HIS A 73 1.02 -10.63 8.99
N THR A 74 0.88 -10.99 10.27
CA THR A 74 0.80 -12.39 10.70
C THR A 74 -0.43 -13.09 10.13
N THR A 75 -1.60 -12.45 10.09
CA THR A 75 -2.81 -13.01 9.48
C THR A 75 -2.63 -13.22 7.97
N ASN A 76 -2.01 -12.27 7.26
CA ASN A 76 -1.74 -12.44 5.83
C ASN A 76 -0.76 -13.58 5.54
N VAL A 77 0.23 -13.80 6.40
CA VAL A 77 1.21 -14.87 6.24
C VAL A 77 0.60 -16.22 6.63
N LYS A 78 -0.10 -16.32 7.77
CA LYS A 78 -0.65 -17.57 8.30
C LYS A 78 -1.94 -18.01 7.58
N VAL A 79 -2.91 -17.11 7.44
CA VAL A 79 -4.24 -17.44 6.87
C VAL A 79 -4.20 -17.43 5.35
N LYS A 80 -3.64 -16.38 4.74
CA LYS A 80 -3.62 -16.22 3.27
C LYS A 80 -2.42 -16.89 2.60
N LYS A 81 -1.51 -17.51 3.37
CA LYS A 81 -0.29 -18.20 2.91
C LYS A 81 0.56 -17.35 1.94
N ILE A 82 0.62 -16.04 2.17
CA ILE A 82 1.36 -15.11 1.31
C ILE A 82 2.83 -15.06 1.74
N LYS A 83 3.77 -15.06 0.78
CA LYS A 83 5.20 -14.83 1.05
C LYS A 83 5.42 -13.52 1.81
N LYS A 84 6.32 -13.52 2.81
CA LYS A 84 6.57 -12.37 3.71
C LYS A 84 6.75 -11.04 2.98
N MET A 85 7.58 -11.00 1.93
CA MET A 85 7.80 -9.78 1.13
C MET A 85 6.54 -9.29 0.40
N LYS A 86 5.72 -10.21 -0.14
CA LYS A 86 4.45 -9.84 -0.79
C LYS A 86 3.46 -9.27 0.22
N SER A 87 3.46 -9.76 1.47
CA SER A 87 2.65 -9.16 2.53
C SER A 87 3.09 -7.73 2.88
N ILE A 88 4.40 -7.43 2.88
CA ILE A 88 4.87 -6.07 3.15
C ILE A 88 4.42 -5.12 2.04
N ILE A 89 4.56 -5.52 0.77
CA ILE A 89 4.09 -4.71 -0.37
C ILE A 89 2.57 -4.48 -0.30
N LYS A 90 1.80 -5.47 0.18
CA LYS A 90 0.36 -5.31 0.43
C LYS A 90 0.06 -4.28 1.52
N LEU A 91 0.84 -4.27 2.60
CA LEU A 91 0.72 -3.29 3.68
C LEU A 91 1.11 -1.88 3.22
N VAL A 92 2.15 -1.74 2.38
CA VAL A 92 2.51 -0.47 1.73
C VAL A 92 1.31 0.11 0.98
N GLY A 93 0.60 -0.73 0.21
CA GLY A 93 -0.61 -0.31 -0.49
C GLY A 93 -1.73 0.14 0.44
N LYS A 94 -1.89 -0.53 1.59
CA LYS A 94 -2.88 -0.15 2.61
C LYS A 94 -2.51 1.19 3.26
N LEU A 95 -1.23 1.40 3.56
CA LEU A 95 -0.74 2.64 4.14
C LEU A 95 -0.91 3.84 3.22
N ALA A 96 -0.66 3.69 1.92
CA ALA A 96 -0.90 4.77 0.97
C ALA A 96 -2.38 5.19 0.93
N ARG A 97 -3.32 4.24 1.10
CA ARG A 97 -4.75 4.57 1.20
C ARG A 97 -5.08 5.32 2.48
N VAL A 98 -4.49 4.91 3.60
CA VAL A 98 -4.64 5.60 4.89
C VAL A 98 -4.09 7.03 4.79
N PHE A 99 -2.91 7.24 4.19
CA PHE A 99 -2.36 8.58 3.99
C PHE A 99 -3.28 9.48 3.14
N VAL A 100 -3.82 8.98 2.03
CA VAL A 100 -4.77 9.75 1.21
C VAL A 100 -6.08 10.02 1.97
N GLY A 101 -6.54 9.07 2.79
CA GLY A 101 -7.72 9.26 3.63
C GLY A 101 -7.53 10.36 4.68
N ILE A 102 -6.38 10.35 5.38
CA ILE A 102 -6.00 11.37 6.35
C ILE A 102 -5.83 12.73 5.65
N ALA A 103 -5.10 12.79 4.54
CA ALA A 103 -4.86 14.04 3.82
C ALA A 103 -6.15 14.68 3.29
N LYS A 104 -7.17 13.89 2.95
CA LYS A 104 -8.45 14.39 2.44
C LYS A 104 -9.42 14.84 3.52
N ARG A 105 -9.51 14.07 4.60
CA ARG A 105 -10.50 14.30 5.67
C ARG A 105 -9.94 15.13 6.81
N ASN A 106 -8.62 15.35 6.83
CA ASN A 106 -7.89 15.99 7.92
C ASN A 106 -8.20 15.35 9.30
N GLU A 107 -8.60 14.08 9.30
CA GLU A 107 -8.94 13.30 10.48
C GLU A 107 -7.70 12.57 10.99
N SER A 108 -7.56 12.48 12.31
CA SER A 108 -6.53 11.65 12.94
C SER A 108 -6.66 10.18 12.55
N TYR A 109 -5.53 9.47 12.55
CA TYR A 109 -5.50 8.04 12.26
C TYR A 109 -6.39 7.28 13.26
N CYS A 110 -7.49 6.69 12.76
CA CYS A 110 -8.32 5.77 13.55
C CYS A 110 -7.92 4.32 13.22
N PRO A 111 -7.38 3.56 14.18
CA PRO A 111 -6.96 2.18 13.97
C PRO A 111 -8.10 1.24 13.53
N GLU A 112 -9.32 1.54 13.95
CA GLU A 112 -10.54 0.80 13.62
C GLU A 112 -10.80 0.76 12.10
N LYS A 113 -10.50 1.86 11.38
CA LYS A 113 -10.66 1.95 9.92
C LYS A 113 -9.64 1.10 9.17
N LEU A 114 -8.63 0.55 9.86
CA LEU A 114 -7.58 -0.27 9.25
C LEU A 114 -7.95 -1.76 9.21
N GLN A 115 -8.93 -2.20 9.97
CA GLN A 115 -9.49 -3.53 9.82
C GLN A 115 -10.40 -3.54 8.57
N PRO A 116 -10.30 -4.54 7.69
CA PRO A 116 -11.43 -4.77 6.79
C PRO A 116 -12.62 -5.09 7.70
N LEU A 117 -13.68 -4.29 7.62
CA LEU A 117 -15.01 -4.70 8.09
C LEU A 117 -15.27 -6.10 7.51
N THR A 118 -14.97 -7.11 8.31
CA THR A 118 -15.35 -8.49 8.06
C THR A 118 -16.25 -8.89 9.21
N THR A 119 -17.31 -8.11 9.35
CA THR A 119 -18.53 -8.51 10.00
C THR A 119 -19.59 -8.45 8.90
N LEU A 120 -20.34 -9.55 8.73
CA LEU A 120 -21.48 -9.77 7.83
C LEU A 120 -21.17 -10.45 6.49
N ALA A 121 -21.12 -11.79 6.53
CA ALA A 121 -22.21 -12.60 5.98
C ALA A 121 -22.13 -13.98 6.66
N ALA A 122 -23.08 -14.23 7.57
CA ALA A 122 -23.46 -15.56 8.03
C ALA A 122 -24.26 -16.27 6.92
#